data_AF-A0A8H8IJR0-F1
#
_entry.id   AF-A0A8H8IJR0-F1
#
_cell.length_a   1.000
_cell.length_b   1.000
_cell.length_c   1.000
_cell.angle_alpha   90.00
_cell.angle_beta   90.00
_cell.angle_gamma   90.00
#
_symmetry.space_group_name_H-M   'P 1'
#
loop_
_entity.id
_entity.type
_entity.pdbx_description
1 polymer ?
#
loop_
_entity_poly.entity_id
_entity_poly.type
_entity_poly.pdbx_seq_one_letter_code
_entity_poly.pdbx_strand_id
1 'polypeptide(L)'
;MQSSSTPAPDAKASSSEDKSSSEFNADNQHKVHFYNDGNIVLNLQGRLFRVHKSVLSLHSRVFSDMFSLALPPSDAEDADEVQLHDDALKFARVLDALYKGM
;
A
#
# COMPACT_ATOMS: atom_id res chain seq x y z
N MET A 1 -34.68 35.35 -33.86
CA MET A 1 -35.36 34.05 -34.01
C MET A 1 -34.43 32.98 -33.48
N GLN A 2 -34.95 32.10 -32.61
CA GLN A 2 -34.24 31.07 -31.86
C GLN A 2 -33.73 29.94 -32.78
N SER A 3 -32.65 29.26 -32.37
CA SER A 3 -32.54 27.78 -32.36
C SER A 3 -31.36 27.34 -31.48
N SER A 4 -31.66 26.35 -30.64
CA SER A 4 -30.92 25.77 -29.51
C SER A 4 -29.91 24.70 -29.90
N SER A 5 -28.90 24.45 -29.05
CA SER A 5 -28.35 23.10 -28.78
C SER A 5 -27.52 23.11 -27.48
N THR A 6 -28.04 22.48 -26.43
CA THR A 6 -27.27 21.93 -25.30
C THR A 6 -26.68 20.59 -25.70
N PRO A 7 -25.55 20.19 -25.10
CA PRO A 7 -25.47 18.85 -24.55
C PRO A 7 -25.07 18.84 -23.07
N ALA A 8 -25.49 17.74 -22.42
CA ALA A 8 -25.58 17.48 -21.00
C ALA A 8 -24.22 17.31 -20.27
N PRO A 9 -24.21 17.36 -18.93
CA PRO A 9 -23.07 16.97 -18.11
C PRO A 9 -23.14 15.46 -17.80
N ASP A 10 -22.36 14.67 -18.53
CA ASP A 10 -22.06 13.27 -18.24
C ASP A 10 -20.54 13.18 -18.01
N ALA A 11 -19.94 12.48 -17.05
CA ALA A 11 -20.43 11.64 -15.98
C ALA A 11 -19.27 11.51 -14.97
N LYS A 12 -19.55 11.79 -13.71
CA LYS A 12 -19.11 10.98 -12.55
C LYS A 12 -17.69 10.41 -12.59
N ALA A 13 -16.67 11.23 -12.35
CA ALA A 13 -15.47 10.76 -11.64
C ALA A 13 -15.88 10.55 -10.17
N SER A 14 -16.36 9.33 -9.92
CA SER A 14 -16.84 8.84 -8.64
C SER A 14 -15.71 8.79 -7.63
N SER A 15 -15.62 9.81 -6.76
CA SER A 15 -15.37 9.67 -5.32
C SER A 15 -14.41 8.52 -4.93
N SER A 16 -13.10 8.76 -5.06
CA SER A 16 -12.07 7.88 -4.50
C SER A 16 -10.94 8.63 -3.77
N GLU A 17 -11.03 9.96 -3.67
CA GLU A 17 -9.95 10.80 -3.13
C GLU A 17 -10.07 11.07 -1.62
N ASP A 18 -11.27 11.01 -1.04
CA ASP A 18 -11.49 11.45 0.35
C ASP A 18 -11.03 10.48 1.45
N LYS A 19 -11.00 9.16 1.20
CA LYS A 19 -10.54 8.20 2.23
C LYS A 19 -9.04 7.97 2.23
N SER A 20 -8.44 8.19 1.07
CA SER A 20 -7.05 7.90 0.78
C SER A 20 -6.07 8.68 1.65
N SER A 21 -6.31 9.97 1.90
CA SER A 21 -5.43 10.84 2.68
C SER A 21 -5.52 10.56 4.19
N SER A 22 -6.63 10.02 4.66
CA SER A 22 -6.88 9.82 6.10
C SER A 22 -6.14 8.65 6.72
N GLU A 23 -5.70 7.66 5.93
CA GLU A 23 -5.01 6.46 6.44
C GLU A 23 -3.48 6.61 6.50
N PHE A 24 -2.92 7.71 5.97
CA PHE A 24 -1.48 7.98 5.94
C PHE A 24 -1.11 9.27 6.70
N ASN A 25 0.12 9.35 7.20
CA ASN A 25 0.66 10.58 7.83
C ASN A 25 1.32 11.51 6.78
N ALA A 26 1.93 12.60 7.24
CA ALA A 26 2.60 13.58 6.37
C ALA A 26 3.79 12.99 5.59
N ASP A 27 4.39 11.92 6.10
CA ASP A 27 5.49 11.18 5.47
C ASP A 27 4.99 10.00 4.61
N ASN A 28 3.70 9.99 4.26
CA ASN A 28 3.01 8.92 3.53
C ASN A 28 3.08 7.54 4.18
N GLN A 29 3.33 7.45 5.49
CA GLN A 29 3.35 6.20 6.24
C GLN A 29 1.93 5.82 6.68
N HIS A 30 1.56 4.55 6.51
CA HIS A 30 0.25 4.07 6.92
C HIS A 30 0.10 4.12 8.45
N LYS A 31 -0.92 4.79 8.96
CA LYS A 31 -1.10 5.05 10.41
C LYS A 31 -1.18 3.77 11.26
N VAL A 32 -1.66 2.67 10.68
CA VAL A 32 -1.88 1.40 11.40
C VAL A 32 -0.81 0.36 11.08
N HIS A 33 -0.30 0.35 9.84
CA HIS A 33 0.58 -0.71 9.33
C HIS A 33 1.98 -0.16 9.08
N PHE A 34 2.48 0.52 10.09
CA PHE A 34 3.84 1.03 10.14
C PHE A 34 4.44 0.65 11.49
N TYR A 35 4.92 -0.59 11.58
CA TYR A 35 5.38 -1.22 12.81
C TYR A 35 6.84 -0.86 13.08
N ASN A 36 7.16 -0.46 14.31
CA ASN A 36 8.53 -0.06 14.68
C ASN A 36 9.52 -1.24 14.66
N ASP A 37 9.04 -2.46 14.86
CA ASP A 37 9.76 -3.73 14.76
C ASP A 37 9.69 -4.35 13.34
N GLY A 38 8.98 -3.71 12.42
CA GLY A 38 8.90 -4.17 11.02
C GLY A 38 10.28 -4.18 10.37
N ASN A 39 10.60 -5.27 9.68
CA ASN A 39 11.90 -5.56 9.06
C ASN A 39 11.87 -5.45 7.53
N ILE A 40 10.78 -4.89 6.98
CA ILE A 40 10.64 -4.55 5.57
C ILE A 40 9.71 -3.34 5.41
N VAL A 41 10.03 -2.47 4.47
CA VAL A 41 9.16 -1.38 4.01
C VAL A 41 8.61 -1.73 2.64
N LEU A 42 7.29 -1.72 2.50
CA LEU A 42 6.61 -1.84 1.22
C LEU A 42 6.18 -0.45 0.75
N ASN A 43 6.58 -0.09 -0.47
CA ASN A 43 6.23 1.17 -1.10
C ASN A 43 5.19 0.92 -2.20
N LEU A 44 3.94 1.30 -1.93
CA LEU A 44 2.81 1.17 -2.85
C LEU A 44 2.48 2.54 -3.42
N GLN A 45 3.07 2.86 -4.57
CA GLN A 45 2.87 4.14 -5.26
C GLN A 45 3.13 5.37 -4.37
N GLY A 46 4.23 5.37 -3.61
CA GLY A 46 4.62 6.46 -2.71
C GLY A 46 4.01 6.38 -1.32
N ARG A 47 3.25 5.33 -1.02
CA ARG A 47 2.69 5.06 0.31
C ARG A 47 3.44 3.94 1.00
N LEU A 48 3.85 4.20 2.23
CA LEU A 48 4.80 3.37 2.95
C LEU A 48 4.09 2.52 4.00
N PHE A 49 4.42 1.23 3.99
CA PHE A 49 3.97 0.25 4.97
C PHE A 49 5.20 -0.44 5.54
N ARG A 50 5.41 -0.33 6.85
CA ARG A 50 6.50 -1.04 7.51
C ARG A 50 5.94 -2.24 8.23
N VAL A 51 6.29 -3.44 7.77
CA VAL A 51 5.67 -4.71 8.18
C VAL A 51 6.72 -5.81 8.39
N HIS A 52 6.27 -7.03 8.70
CA HIS A 52 7.13 -8.18 8.96
C HIS A 52 7.19 -9.13 7.77
N LYS A 53 8.41 -9.44 7.32
CA LYS A 53 8.68 -10.44 6.28
C LYS A 53 8.08 -11.80 6.62
N SER A 54 8.15 -12.21 7.89
CA SER A 54 7.63 -13.51 8.36
C SER A 54 6.11 -13.62 8.17
N VAL A 55 5.35 -12.58 8.51
CA VAL A 55 3.88 -12.55 8.34
C VAL A 55 3.51 -12.61 6.86
N LEU A 56 4.17 -11.82 6.02
CA LEU A 56 3.93 -11.87 4.57
C LEU A 56 4.29 -13.22 3.96
N SER A 57 5.42 -13.81 4.36
CA SER A 57 5.87 -15.13 3.88
C SER A 57 4.94 -16.24 4.31
N LEU A 58 4.39 -16.17 5.53
CA LEU A 58 3.46 -17.17 6.07
C LEU A 58 2.18 -17.24 5.25
N HIS A 59 1.70 -16.11 4.75
CA HIS A 59 0.44 -16.01 4.01
C HIS A 59 0.61 -15.88 2.49
N SER A 60 1.85 -15.79 1.99
CA SER A 60 2.14 -15.68 0.56
C SER A 60 3.48 -16.33 0.21
N ARG A 61 3.40 -17.39 -0.59
CA ARG A 61 4.59 -18.05 -1.13
C ARG A 61 5.43 -17.12 -2.01
N VAL A 62 4.79 -16.19 -2.73
CA VAL A 62 5.50 -15.22 -3.58
C VAL A 62 6.41 -14.34 -2.73
N PHE A 63 5.91 -13.81 -1.61
CA PHE A 63 6.73 -13.03 -0.69
C PHE A 63 7.83 -13.87 -0.03
N SER A 64 7.50 -15.11 0.36
CA SER A 64 8.49 -16.06 0.90
C SER A 64 9.65 -16.30 -0.06
N ASP A 65 9.36 -16.60 -1.33
CA ASP A 65 10.37 -16.87 -2.35
C ASP A 65 11.16 -15.58 -2.66
N MET A 66 10.49 -14.43 -2.77
CA MET A 66 11.13 -13.13 -3.02
C MET A 66 12.15 -12.77 -1.92
N PHE A 67 11.80 -12.94 -0.64
CA PHE A 67 12.74 -12.65 0.46
C PHE A 67 13.86 -13.68 0.60
N SER A 68 13.63 -14.92 0.17
CA SER A 68 14.66 -15.97 0.18
C SER A 68 15.73 -15.73 -0.89
N LEU A 69 15.37 -15.02 -1.96
CA LEU A 69 16.26 -14.63 -3.05
C LEU A 69 16.91 -13.26 -2.84
N ALA A 70 16.39 -12.45 -1.91
CA ALA A 70 17.00 -11.19 -1.56
C ALA A 70 18.40 -11.46 -0.99
N LEU A 71 19.41 -10.84 -1.59
CA LEU A 71 20.77 -10.92 -1.09
C LEU A 71 20.82 -10.39 0.35
N PRO A 72 21.63 -10.97 1.25
CA PRO A 72 21.81 -10.42 2.58
C PRO A 72 22.27 -8.96 2.48
N PRO A 73 21.78 -8.08 3.37
CA PRO A 73 22.10 -6.66 3.30
C PRO A 73 23.61 -6.46 3.40
N SER A 74 24.19 -5.84 2.37
CA SER A 74 25.58 -5.35 2.42
C SER A 74 25.62 -4.13 3.34
N ASP A 75 25.87 -4.34 4.63
CA ASP A 75 26.21 -3.34 5.65
C ASP A 75 25.30 -2.09 5.75
N ALA A 76 24.11 -2.10 5.16
CA ALA A 76 23.12 -1.03 5.26
C ALA A 76 22.13 -1.39 6.36
N GLU A 77 22.11 -0.61 7.44
CA GLU A 77 21.19 -0.77 8.58
C GLU A 77 19.73 -0.37 8.27
N ASP A 78 19.45 -0.07 7.00
CA ASP A 78 18.13 0.30 6.52
C ASP A 78 17.27 -0.94 6.23
N ALA A 79 16.03 -0.94 6.71
CA ALA A 79 15.06 -2.00 6.41
C ALA A 79 14.88 -2.12 4.88
N ASP A 80 14.89 -3.36 4.36
CA ASP A 80 14.69 -3.60 2.93
C ASP A 80 13.43 -2.88 2.43
N GLU A 81 13.56 -2.06 1.38
CA GLU A 81 12.43 -1.42 0.73
C GLU A 81 12.06 -2.17 -0.55
N VAL A 82 10.79 -2.54 -0.69
CA VAL A 82 10.25 -3.19 -1.88
C VAL A 82 9.11 -2.36 -2.46
N GLN A 83 9.26 -1.97 -3.73
CA GLN A 83 8.22 -1.26 -4.46
C GLN A 83 7.20 -2.25 -5.04
N LEU A 84 5.92 -2.00 -4.78
CA LEU A 84 4.79 -2.75 -5.32
C LEU A 84 3.88 -1.79 -6.11
N HIS A 85 3.25 -2.31 -7.16
CA HIS A 85 2.34 -1.54 -8.01
C HIS A 85 0.86 -1.74 -7.63
N ASP A 86 0.60 -2.42 -6.52
CA ASP A 86 -0.74 -2.65 -6.00
C ASP A 86 -1.39 -1.37 -5.45
N ASP A 87 -2.72 -1.40 -5.36
CA ASP A 87 -3.49 -0.34 -4.70
C ASP A 87 -3.26 -0.40 -3.18
N ALA A 88 -2.75 0.69 -2.62
CA ALA A 88 -2.40 0.76 -1.21
C ALA A 88 -3.57 0.56 -0.24
N LEU A 89 -4.78 1.04 -0.59
CA LEU A 89 -5.95 0.90 0.29
C LEU A 89 -6.46 -0.54 0.29
N LYS A 90 -6.46 -1.21 -0.87
CA LYS A 90 -6.78 -2.63 -0.96
C LYS A 90 -5.75 -3.46 -0.21
N PHE A 91 -4.47 -3.14 -0.36
CA PHE A 91 -3.40 -3.84 0.34
C PHE A 91 -3.49 -3.66 1.85
N ALA A 92 -3.86 -2.48 2.33
CA ALA A 92 -4.13 -2.24 3.75
C ALA A 92 -5.22 -3.18 4.30
N ARG A 93 -6.28 -3.47 3.53
CA ARG A 93 -7.31 -4.45 3.94
C ARG A 93 -6.78 -5.87 4.00
N VAL A 94 -5.84 -6.23 3.13
CA VAL A 94 -5.16 -7.52 3.22
C VAL A 94 -4.33 -7.57 4.50
N LEU A 95 -3.54 -6.53 4.78
CA LEU A 95 -2.75 -6.45 6.01
C LEU A 95 -3.63 -6.47 7.27
N ASP A 96 -4.79 -5.83 7.26
CA ASP A 96 -5.79 -5.93 8.33
C ASP A 96 -6.14 -7.41 8.58
N ALA A 97 -6.45 -8.18 7.53
CA ALA A 97 -6.77 -9.60 7.65
C ALA A 97 -5.59 -10.45 8.15
N LEU A 98 -4.37 -10.17 7.69
CA LEU A 98 -3.18 -10.93 8.08
C LEU A 98 -2.78 -10.69 9.54
N TYR A 99 -2.87 -9.43 10.01
CA TYR A 99 -2.39 -9.05 11.34
C TYR A 99 -3.46 -9.15 12.42
N LYS A 100 -4.73 -8.91 12.10
CA LYS A 100 -5.82 -8.95 13.08
C LYS A 100 -6.50 -10.31 13.15
N GLY A 101 -6.23 -11.21 12.19
CA GLY A 101 -6.74 -12.58 12.22
C GLY A 101 -8.27 -12.74 12.09
N MET A 102 -8.97 -11.65 11.72
CA MET A 102 -10.40 -11.38 11.99
C MET A 102 -10.74 -11.17 13.46
#